data_AF-A0A0Q8E3S1-F1
#
_entry.id   AF-A0A0Q8E3S1-F1
#
_cell.length_a   1.000
_cell.length_b   1.000
_cell.length_c   1.000
_cell.angle_alpha   90.00
_cell.angle_beta   90.00
_cell.angle_gamma   90.00
#
_symmetry.space_group_name_H-M   'P 1'
#
loop_
_entity.id
_entity.type
_entity.pdbx_description
1 polymer ?
#
loop_
_entity_poly.entity_id
_entity_poly.type
_entity_poly.pdbx_seq_one_letter_code
_entity_poly.pdbx_strand_id
1 'polypeptide(L)'
;MIATRPGAATPTRYYPSTTDTFDGDLDYIAIEHAMNGETVTLTMAERIETARQLVARGFTLTDAGRRVRADRNTIAAWRNNGWAPPSPSPDPDPINIGNAQHGRSGYTKGCRCRTCKDGAAAAKRAAKQRKAAA
;
A
#
# COMPACT_ATOMS: atom_id res chain seq x y z
N MET A 1 -12.06 -0.41 -31.17
CA MET A 1 -13.52 -0.44 -31.25
C MET A 1 -14.00 -1.77 -30.68
N ILE A 2 -14.67 -1.77 -29.53
CA ILE A 2 -15.25 -2.99 -28.96
C ILE A 2 -16.60 -3.19 -29.66
N ALA A 3 -16.72 -4.23 -30.47
CA ALA A 3 -17.95 -4.58 -31.16
C ALA A 3 -18.96 -5.15 -30.15
N THR A 4 -19.95 -4.35 -29.76
CA THR A 4 -21.06 -4.80 -28.93
C THR A 4 -21.96 -5.71 -29.78
N ARG A 5 -21.96 -7.02 -29.49
CA ARG A 5 -22.88 -7.97 -30.15
C ARG A 5 -24.33 -7.59 -29.81
N PRO A 6 -25.24 -7.41 -30.78
CA PRO A 6 -26.65 -7.20 -30.50
C PRO A 6 -27.20 -8.37 -29.67
N GLY A 7 -27.75 -8.08 -28.48
CA GLY A 7 -28.29 -9.09 -27.56
C GLY A 7 -27.37 -9.51 -26.40
N ALA A 8 -26.16 -8.97 -26.28
CA ALA A 8 -25.38 -9.15 -25.06
C ALA A 8 -26.06 -8.39 -23.91
N ALA A 9 -26.50 -9.11 -22.88
CA ALA A 9 -27.02 -8.51 -21.67
C ALA A 9 -25.99 -7.52 -21.11
N THR A 10 -26.46 -6.34 -20.67
CA THR A 10 -25.60 -5.35 -20.03
C THR A 10 -24.86 -6.03 -18.87
N PRO A 11 -23.52 -5.98 -18.82
CA PRO A 11 -22.78 -6.58 -17.72
C PRO A 11 -23.29 -6.03 -16.39
N THR A 12 -23.45 -6.90 -15.40
CA THR A 12 -23.86 -6.47 -14.05
C THR A 12 -22.86 -5.44 -13.52
N ARG A 13 -23.35 -4.23 -13.28
CA ARG A 13 -22.57 -3.11 -12.76
C ARG A 13 -22.67 -3.07 -11.24
N TYR A 14 -21.54 -2.90 -10.57
CA TYR A 14 -21.48 -2.79 -9.12
C TYR A 14 -21.46 -1.33 -8.72
N TYR A 15 -22.41 -0.94 -7.87
CA TYR A 15 -22.54 0.41 -7.34
C TYR A 15 -22.08 0.44 -5.86
N PRO A 16 -21.16 1.34 -5.49
CA PRO A 16 -20.72 1.50 -4.11
C PRO A 16 -21.74 2.25 -3.25
N SER A 17 -22.40 3.26 -3.82
CA SER A 17 -23.58 3.94 -3.28
C SER A 17 -24.55 4.22 -4.43
N THR A 18 -25.84 4.24 -4.13
CA THR A 18 -26.88 4.65 -5.08
C THR A 18 -27.39 6.07 -4.82
N THR A 19 -26.96 6.68 -3.72
CA THR A 19 -27.47 7.96 -3.22
C THR A 19 -26.42 9.06 -3.23
N ASP A 20 -25.15 8.69 -3.07
CA ASP A 20 -24.06 9.64 -2.86
C ASP A 20 -22.97 9.44 -3.91
N THR A 21 -22.32 10.54 -4.27
CA THR A 21 -21.17 10.54 -5.18
C THR A 21 -19.84 10.64 -4.45
N PHE A 22 -19.84 11.02 -3.16
CA PHE A 22 -18.66 11.06 -2.31
C PHE A 22 -19.01 10.89 -0.82
N ASP A 23 -18.02 10.51 -0.01
CA ASP A 23 -18.09 10.49 1.46
C ASP A 23 -16.72 10.84 2.05
N GLY A 24 -16.60 12.03 2.63
CA GLY A 24 -15.31 12.58 3.04
C GLY A 24 -14.33 12.67 1.87
N ASP A 25 -13.21 11.94 1.96
CA ASP A 25 -12.16 11.86 0.93
C ASP A 25 -12.39 10.73 -0.10
N LEU A 26 -13.51 10.01 -0.03
CA LEU A 26 -13.85 8.92 -0.96
C LEU A 26 -14.68 9.44 -2.13
N ASP A 27 -14.19 9.30 -3.36
CA ASP A 27 -14.99 9.46 -4.58
C ASP A 27 -15.68 8.13 -4.94
N TYR A 28 -16.99 8.07 -4.76
CA TYR A 28 -17.79 6.86 -5.05
C TYR A 28 -17.92 6.59 -6.54
N ILE A 29 -17.83 7.61 -7.40
CA ILE A 29 -17.82 7.41 -8.85
C ILE A 29 -16.52 6.74 -9.28
N ALA A 30 -15.39 7.19 -8.73
CA ALA A 30 -14.08 6.56 -8.98
C ALA A 30 -14.06 5.11 -8.48
N ILE A 31 -14.57 4.85 -7.28
CA ILE A 31 -14.70 3.50 -6.73
C ILE A 31 -15.59 2.62 -7.63
N GLU A 32 -16.72 3.14 -8.10
CA GLU A 32 -17.62 2.41 -9.00
C GLU A 32 -16.90 1.99 -10.28
N HIS A 33 -16.23 2.92 -10.95
CA HIS A 33 -15.47 2.63 -12.17
C HIS A 33 -14.41 1.55 -11.92
N ALA A 34 -13.66 1.64 -10.82
CA ALA A 34 -12.66 0.64 -10.46
C ALA A 34 -13.29 -0.74 -10.19
N MET A 35 -14.41 -0.80 -9.46
CA MET A 35 -15.14 -2.05 -9.20
C MET A 35 -15.60 -2.74 -10.49
N ASN A 36 -15.90 -1.96 -11.52
CA ASN A 36 -16.36 -2.46 -12.82
C ASN A 36 -15.21 -2.72 -13.81
N GLY A 37 -13.95 -2.56 -13.37
CA GLY A 37 -12.76 -2.87 -14.15
C GLY A 37 -12.31 -1.74 -15.08
N GLU A 38 -12.87 -0.55 -14.94
CA GLU A 38 -12.42 0.63 -15.66
C GLU A 38 -11.11 1.17 -15.06
N THR A 39 -10.30 1.81 -15.90
CA THR A 39 -9.02 2.38 -15.46
C THR A 39 -9.24 3.77 -14.89
N VAL A 40 -9.08 3.89 -13.58
CA VAL A 40 -9.22 5.13 -12.82
C VAL A 40 -8.05 5.29 -11.84
N THR A 41 -7.66 6.52 -11.57
CA THR A 41 -6.67 6.84 -10.55
C THR A 41 -7.37 6.88 -9.20
N LEU A 42 -7.01 5.97 -8.30
CA LEU A 42 -7.56 5.89 -6.96
C LEU A 42 -6.55 6.35 -5.91
N THR A 43 -7.03 7.10 -4.92
CA THR A 43 -6.33 7.36 -3.65
C THR A 43 -6.16 6.05 -2.86
N MET A 44 -5.31 6.05 -1.83
CA MET A 44 -5.14 4.86 -0.99
C MET A 44 -6.45 4.46 -0.28
N ALA A 45 -7.19 5.45 0.22
CA ALA A 45 -8.48 5.23 0.88
C ALA A 45 -9.49 4.60 -0.09
N GLU A 46 -9.59 5.13 -1.32
CA GLU A 46 -10.48 4.59 -2.35
C GLU A 46 -10.09 3.17 -2.80
N ARG A 47 -8.79 2.85 -2.88
CA ARG A 47 -8.34 1.48 -3.18
C ARG A 47 -8.77 0.50 -2.09
N ILE A 48 -8.61 0.89 -0.83
CA ILE A 48 -8.99 0.07 0.32
C ILE A 48 -10.49 -0.14 0.34
N GLU A 49 -11.26 0.93 0.14
CA GLU A 49 -12.72 0.87 0.09
C GLU A 49 -13.21 0.02 -1.08
N THR A 50 -12.66 0.23 -2.28
CA THR A 50 -12.95 -0.61 -3.45
C THR A 50 -12.67 -2.09 -3.15
N ALA A 51 -11.50 -2.41 -2.58
CA ALA A 51 -11.14 -3.79 -2.25
C ALA A 51 -12.07 -4.41 -1.20
N ARG A 52 -12.41 -3.65 -0.14
CA ARG A 52 -13.36 -4.07 0.90
C ARG A 52 -14.69 -4.45 0.29
N GLN A 53 -15.21 -3.59 -0.57
CA GLN A 53 -16.49 -3.76 -1.27
C GLN A 53 -16.51 -4.95 -2.22
N LEU A 54 -15.41 -5.22 -2.92
CA LEU A 54 -15.29 -6.38 -3.80
C LEU A 54 -15.25 -7.68 -3.00
N VAL A 55 -14.46 -7.73 -1.94
CA VAL A 55 -14.36 -8.92 -1.08
C VAL A 55 -15.69 -9.21 -0.39
N ALA A 56 -16.41 -8.19 0.08
CA ALA A 56 -17.74 -8.33 0.66
C ALA A 56 -18.77 -8.92 -0.33
N ARG A 57 -18.58 -8.69 -1.63
CA ARG A 57 -19.40 -9.24 -2.72
C ARG A 57 -18.93 -10.61 -3.21
N GLY A 58 -17.95 -11.22 -2.54
CA GLY A 58 -17.47 -12.58 -2.84
C GLY A 58 -16.33 -12.66 -3.86
N PHE A 59 -15.76 -11.54 -4.31
CA PHE A 59 -14.57 -11.59 -5.17
C PHE A 59 -13.36 -12.17 -4.42
N THR A 60 -12.51 -12.89 -5.15
CA THR A 60 -11.25 -13.36 -4.57
C THR A 60 -10.31 -12.18 -4.29
N LEU A 61 -9.38 -12.35 -3.34
CA LEU A 61 -8.37 -11.33 -3.04
C LEU A 61 -7.51 -10.97 -4.26
N THR A 62 -7.26 -11.94 -5.13
CA THR A 62 -6.52 -11.73 -6.37
C THR A 62 -7.31 -10.87 -7.36
N ASP A 63 -8.61 -11.13 -7.52
CA ASP A 63 -9.46 -10.34 -8.42
C ASP A 63 -9.67 -8.91 -7.91
N ALA A 64 -9.86 -8.77 -6.59
CA ALA A 64 -9.91 -7.46 -5.94
C ALA A 64 -8.59 -6.69 -6.17
N GLY A 65 -7.44 -7.34 -5.95
CA GLY A 65 -6.13 -6.76 -6.19
C GLY A 65 -5.91 -6.30 -7.64
N ARG A 66 -6.37 -7.08 -8.63
CA ARG A 66 -6.31 -6.69 -10.04
C ARG A 66 -7.06 -5.39 -10.33
N ARG A 67 -8.24 -5.19 -9.72
CA ARG A 67 -9.05 -3.98 -9.93
C ARG A 67 -8.43 -2.74 -9.30
N VAL A 68 -7.82 -2.85 -8.13
CA VAL A 68 -7.23 -1.72 -7.39
C VAL A 68 -5.72 -1.56 -7.58
N ARG A 69 -5.13 -2.35 -8.50
CA ARG A 69 -3.69 -2.39 -8.78
C ARG A 69 -2.85 -2.62 -7.52
N ALA A 70 -3.24 -3.61 -6.72
CA ALA A 70 -2.50 -4.08 -5.55
C ALA A 70 -2.34 -5.60 -5.60
N ASP A 71 -1.31 -6.13 -4.95
CA ASP A 71 -1.11 -7.57 -4.86
C ASP A 71 -2.04 -8.21 -3.81
N ARG A 72 -2.19 -9.54 -3.89
CA ARG A 72 -3.03 -10.32 -2.98
C ARG A 72 -2.64 -10.14 -1.51
N ASN A 73 -1.35 -10.06 -1.20
CA ASN A 73 -0.87 -9.95 0.18
C ASN A 73 -1.19 -8.58 0.76
N THR A 74 -1.12 -7.53 -0.07
CA THR A 74 -1.56 -6.18 0.29
C THR A 74 -3.05 -6.16 0.63
N ILE A 75 -3.91 -6.77 -0.18
CA ILE A 75 -5.36 -6.86 0.14
C ILE A 75 -5.58 -7.67 1.42
N ALA A 76 -4.86 -8.77 1.61
CA ALA A 76 -4.93 -9.57 2.84
C ALA A 76 -4.51 -8.76 4.08
N ALA A 77 -3.44 -7.95 3.97
CA ALA A 77 -2.97 -7.08 5.04
C ALA A 77 -4.03 -6.03 5.41
N TRP A 78 -4.65 -5.37 4.42
CA TRP A 78 -5.75 -4.43 4.68
C TRP A 78 -6.93 -5.10 5.37
N ARG A 79 -7.36 -6.27 4.88
CA ARG A 79 -8.44 -7.04 5.52
C ARG A 79 -8.11 -7.39 6.96
N ASN A 80 -6.89 -7.86 7.23
CA ASN A 80 -6.45 -8.25 8.57
C ASN A 80 -6.34 -7.03 9.51
N ASN A 81 -6.05 -5.85 8.97
CA ASN A 81 -6.04 -4.57 9.68
C ASN A 81 -7.41 -3.89 9.76
N GLY A 82 -8.51 -4.63 9.52
CA GLY A 82 -9.88 -4.10 9.60
C GLY A 82 -10.20 -3.05 8.53
N TRP A 83 -9.51 -3.08 7.38
CA TRP A 83 -9.62 -2.09 6.31
C TRP A 83 -9.22 -0.67 6.71
N ALA A 84 -8.46 -0.52 7.79
CA ALA A 84 -7.89 0.78 8.12
C ALA A 84 -6.77 1.13 7.12
N PRO A 85 -6.72 2.38 6.63
CA PRO A 85 -5.59 2.85 5.84
C PRO A 85 -4.30 2.65 6.63
N PRO A 86 -3.20 2.23 5.97
CA PRO A 86 -1.93 2.13 6.64
C PRO A 86 -1.62 3.50 7.22
N SER A 87 -1.43 3.57 8.54
CA SER A 87 -0.95 4.79 9.17
C SER A 87 0.32 5.19 8.44
N PRO A 88 0.52 6.49 8.11
CA PRO A 88 1.83 6.95 7.69
C PRO A 88 2.76 6.59 8.85
N SER A 89 3.52 5.51 8.69
CA SER A 89 4.53 5.19 9.69
C SER A 89 5.43 6.41 9.69
N PRO A 90 5.68 7.03 10.85
CA PRO A 90 6.69 8.07 10.91
C PRO A 90 7.95 7.47 10.30
N ASP A 91 8.61 8.22 9.41
CA ASP A 91 9.92 7.82 8.93
C ASP A 91 10.73 7.42 10.15
N PRO A 92 11.36 6.22 10.15
CA PRO A 92 12.14 5.80 11.30
C PRO A 92 13.12 6.92 11.61
N ASP A 93 13.10 7.39 12.86
CA ASP A 93 13.92 8.52 13.28
C ASP A 93 15.34 8.33 12.72
N PRO A 94 15.94 9.37 12.13
CA PRO A 94 17.30 9.27 11.63
C PRO A 94 18.16 8.75 12.78
N ILE A 95 18.90 7.66 12.53
CA ILE A 95 19.78 7.04 13.52
C ILE A 95 20.58 8.17 14.16
N ASN A 96 20.38 8.42 15.45
CA ASN A 96 21.05 9.50 16.14
C ASN A 96 22.52 9.12 16.32
N ILE A 97 23.36 9.56 15.38
CA ILE A 97 24.81 9.31 15.38
C ILE A 97 25.56 10.35 16.24
N GLY A 98 24.87 11.15 17.06
CA GLY A 98 25.45 12.18 17.93
C GLY A 98 26.17 13.28 17.15
N ASN A 99 25.48 14.39 16.85
CA ASN A 99 26.06 15.63 16.26
C ASN A 99 26.97 15.48 15.02
N ALA A 100 26.99 14.32 14.36
CA ALA A 100 27.81 14.09 13.18
C ALA A 100 27.05 14.56 11.93
N GLN A 101 27.26 15.83 11.55
CA GLN A 101 26.77 16.37 10.28
C GLN A 101 27.50 15.69 9.11
N HIS A 102 26.85 14.72 8.46
CA HIS A 102 27.33 14.16 7.20
C HIS A 102 26.31 14.47 6.10
N GLY A 103 26.73 15.34 5.19
CA GLY A 103 25.90 16.01 4.21
C GLY A 103 25.07 15.09 3.30
N ARG A 104 24.00 15.71 2.81
CA ARG A 104 22.86 15.24 2.02
C ARG A 104 23.17 14.60 0.64
N SER A 105 24.38 14.10 0.36
CA SER A 105 24.71 13.54 -0.96
C SER A 105 25.62 12.31 -0.87
N GLY A 106 25.12 11.14 -1.29
CA GLY A 106 25.96 9.99 -1.69
C GLY A 106 25.91 8.72 -0.82
N TYR A 107 24.73 8.24 -0.41
CA TYR A 107 24.58 6.92 0.21
C TYR A 107 24.47 5.79 -0.84
N THR A 108 25.60 5.36 -1.39
CA THR A 108 25.73 4.02 -2.00
C THR A 108 26.96 3.24 -1.50
N LYS A 109 27.84 3.87 -0.71
CA LYS A 109 29.08 3.23 -0.21
C LYS A 109 29.35 3.36 1.29
N GLY A 110 28.40 3.91 2.06
CA GLY A 110 28.48 4.11 3.51
C GLY A 110 29.42 5.25 3.92
N CYS A 111 29.07 6.00 4.97
CA CYS A 111 29.98 7.00 5.54
C CYS A 111 31.26 6.30 6.04
N ARG A 112 32.41 6.73 5.54
CA ARG A 112 33.74 6.24 5.97
C ARG A 112 34.28 6.94 7.20
N CYS A 113 33.52 7.88 7.75
CA CYS A 113 33.83 8.56 9.00
C CYS A 113 33.98 7.55 10.14
N ARG A 114 34.91 7.83 11.06
CA ARG A 114 35.26 6.93 12.16
C ARG A 114 34.03 6.60 13.02
N THR A 115 33.18 7.59 13.28
CA THR A 115 31.92 7.43 14.01
C THR A 115 30.96 6.40 13.40
N CYS A 116 30.69 6.47 12.09
CA CYS A 116 29.82 5.49 11.43
C CYS A 116 30.47 4.11 11.31
N LYS A 117 31.80 4.06 11.17
CA LYS A 117 32.55 2.79 11.18
C LYS A 117 32.45 2.11 12.55
N ASP A 118 32.60 2.87 13.62
CA ASP A 118 32.54 2.38 15.00
C ASP A 118 31.11 1.97 15.38
N GLY A 119 30.10 2.76 14.98
CA GLY A 119 28.69 2.41 15.14
C GLY A 119 28.29 1.13 14.39
N ALA A 120 28.70 0.99 13.13
CA ALA A 120 28.45 -0.23 12.35
C ALA A 120 29.18 -1.45 12.93
N ALA A 121 30.40 -1.28 13.45
CA ALA A 121 31.14 -2.33 14.13
C ALA A 121 30.45 -2.76 15.44
N ALA A 122 29.94 -1.81 16.23
CA ALA A 122 29.18 -2.07 17.44
C ALA A 122 27.87 -2.82 17.12
N ALA A 123 27.13 -2.40 16.09
CA ALA A 123 25.91 -3.09 15.65
C ALA A 123 26.19 -4.53 15.19
N LYS A 124 27.28 -4.77 14.44
CA LYS A 124 27.70 -6.13 14.06
C LYS A 124 28.07 -6.99 15.27
N ARG A 125 28.77 -6.42 16.27
CA ARG A 125 29.10 -7.13 17.52
C ARG A 125 27.83 -7.50 18.29
N ALA A 126 26.88 -6.57 18.42
CA ALA A 126 25.60 -6.82 19.05
C ALA A 126 24.79 -7.92 18.33
N ALA A 127 24.75 -7.90 17.00
CA ALA A 127 24.10 -8.94 16.21
C ALA A 127 24.77 -10.32 16.39
N LYS A 128 26.11 -10.37 16.45
CA LYS A 128 26.85 -11.60 16.73
C LYS A 128 26.57 -12.13 18.13
N GLN A 129 26.53 -11.25 19.14
CA GLN A 129 26.19 -11.63 20.52
C GLN A 129 24.77 -12.16 20.63
N ARG A 130 23.79 -11.52 19.97
CA ARG A 130 22.40 -12.01 19.91
C ARG A 130 22.31 -13.38 19.25
N LYS A 131 23.08 -13.64 18.20
CA LYS A 131 23.15 -14.96 17.55
C LYS A 131 23.88 -16.03 18.39
N ALA A 132 24.77 -15.63 19.30
CA ALA A 132 25.45 -16.55 20.19
C ALA A 132 24.63 -16.86 21.46
N ALA A 133 23.64 -16.01 21.76
CA ALA A 133 22.71 -16.17 22.87
C ALA A 133 21.37 -16.82 22.46
N ALA A 134 21.23 -17.19 21.18
CA ALA A 134 20.10 -17.93 20.61
C ALA A 134 20.59 -19.31 20.16
#